data_AF-A0A3D2TH88-F1
#
_entry.id   AF-A0A3D2TH88-F1
#
_cell.length_a   1.000
_cell.length_b   1.000
_cell.length_c   1.000
_cell.angle_alpha   90.00
_cell.angle_beta   90.00
_cell.angle_gamma   90.00
#
_symmetry.space_group_name_H-M   'P 1'
#
loop_
_entity.id
_entity.type
_entity.pdbx_description
1 polymer ?
#
loop_
_entity_poly.entity_id
_entity_poly.type
_entity_poly.pdbx_seq_one_letter_code
_entity_poly.pdbx_strand_id
1 'polypeptide(L)' 'MLIFDSNRFARDPGKLPKEIEESITSRGGEVLISRLWEDRKLAYPIRGQRKGTY' A
#
# COMPACT_ATOMS: atom_id res chain seq x y z
N MET A 1 -0.43 9.15 -0.75
CA MET A 1 -0.04 8.10 -1.72
C MET A 1 1.04 7.26 -1.07
N LEU A 2 0.83 5.95 -1.01
CA LEU A 2 1.73 4.98 -0.39
C LEU A 2 2.14 3.97 -1.46
N ILE A 3 3.23 3.24 -1.26
CA ILE A 3 3.64 2.14 -2.14
C ILE A 3 3.87 0.93 -1.27
N PHE A 4 3.09 -0.11 -1.49
CA PHE A 4 3.27 -1.41 -0.86
C PHE A 4 4.38 -2.19 -1.58
N ASP A 5 5.10 -3.00 -0.81
CA ASP A 5 5.92 -4.05 -1.38
C ASP A 5 5.01 -5.05 -2.10
N SER A 6 5.15 -5.16 -3.43
CA SER A 6 4.26 -6.00 -4.25
C SER A 6 4.25 -7.47 -3.80
N ASN A 7 5.36 -7.99 -3.27
CA ASN A 7 5.41 -9.40 -2.84
C ASN A 7 4.65 -9.61 -1.53
N ARG A 8 4.74 -8.66 -0.60
CA ARG A 8 3.96 -8.71 0.65
C ARG A 8 2.48 -8.46 0.38
N PHE A 9 2.17 -7.51 -0.49
CA PHE A 9 0.81 -7.22 -0.91
C PHE A 9 0.16 -8.41 -1.61
N ALA A 10 0.88 -9.10 -2.49
CA ALA A 10 0.37 -10.29 -3.17
C ALA A 10 0.06 -11.46 -2.22
N ARG A 11 0.70 -11.52 -1.04
CA ARG A 11 0.42 -12.54 -0.02
C ARG A 11 -0.85 -12.21 0.77
N ASP A 12 -1.02 -10.94 1.18
CA ASP A 12 -2.11 -10.52 2.06
C ASP A 12 -2.74 -9.18 1.61
N PRO A 13 -3.46 -9.14 0.48
CA PRO A 13 -3.95 -7.90 -0.14
C PRO A 13 -5.01 -7.17 0.69
N GLY A 14 -5.73 -7.86 1.57
CA GLY A 14 -6.73 -7.25 2.45
C GLY A 14 -6.19 -6.76 3.80
N LYS A 15 -5.05 -7.31 4.25
CA LYS A 15 -4.54 -7.03 5.60
C LYS A 15 -3.75 -5.73 5.65
N LEU A 16 -2.83 -5.55 4.70
CA LEU A 16 -1.93 -4.39 4.67
C LEU A 16 -2.67 -3.05 4.55
N PRO A 17 -3.67 -2.88 3.65
CA PRO A 17 -4.43 -1.64 3.60
C PRO A 17 -5.22 -1.38 4.88
N LYS A 18 -5.81 -2.44 5.46
CA LYS A 18 -6.63 -2.34 6.66
C LYS A 18 -5.82 -1.88 7.88
N GLU A 19 -4.61 -2.39 8.07
CA GLU A 19 -3.71 -1.92 9.14
C GLU A 19 -3.41 -0.41 9.03
N ILE A 20 -3.29 0.10 7.80
CA ILE A 20 -3.08 1.54 7.57
C ILE A 20 -4.34 2.34 7.89
N GLU A 21 -5.51 1.88 7.43
CA GLU A 21 -6.79 2.52 7.73
C GLU A 21 -7.06 2.57 9.24
N GLU A 22 -6.79 1.49 9.96
CA GLU A 22 -6.88 1.42 11.42
C GLU A 22 -5.88 2.36 12.10
N SER A 23 -4.65 2.46 11.59
CA SER A 23 -3.65 3.41 12.11
C SER A 23 -4.02 4.88 11.89
N ILE A 24 -4.74 5.20 10.82
CA ILE A 24 -5.25 6.55 10.56
C ILE A 24 -6.42 6.85 11.50
N THR A 25 -7.36 5.91 11.60
CA THR A 25 -8.56 6.05 12.42
C THR A 25 -8.24 6.15 13.90
N SER A 26 -7.30 5.35 14.40
CA SER A 26 -6.85 5.39 15.80
C SER A 26 -6.20 6.72 16.21
N ARG A 27 -5.76 7.53 15.24
CA ARG A 27 -5.19 8.86 15.48
C ARG A 27 -6.19 10.00 15.22
N GLY A 28 -7.48 9.67 15.10
CA GLY A 28 -8.57 10.62 14.88
C GLY A 28 -8.72 11.08 13.43
N GLY A 29 -8.07 10.41 12.47
CA GLY A 29 -8.28 10.66 11.05
C GLY A 29 -9.46 9.88 10.50
N GLU A 30 -10.16 10.43 9.51
CA GLU A 30 -11.24 9.74 8.79
C GLU A 30 -10.77 9.35 7.39
N VAL A 31 -10.94 8.08 7.02
CA VAL A 31 -10.62 7.59 5.68
C VAL A 31 -11.81 7.83 4.77
N LEU A 32 -11.76 8.90 3.97
CA LEU A 32 -12.83 9.25 3.03
C LEU A 32 -12.82 8.38 1.77
N ILE A 33 -11.63 8.04 1.28
CA ILE A 33 -11.43 7.21 0.08
C ILE A 33 -10.13 6.42 0.22
N SER A 34 -10.21 5.14 -0.12
CA SER A 34 -9.07 4.23 -0.21
C SER A 34 -9.17 3.54 -1.57
N ARG A 35 -8.18 3.77 -2.44
CA ARG A 35 -8.18 3.23 -3.80
C ARG A 35 -6.83 2.61 -4.12
N LEU A 36 -6.83 1.30 -4.34
CA LEU A 36 -5.68 0.59 -4.86
C LEU A 36 -5.45 1.01 -6.31
N TRP A 37 -4.20 1.34 -6.62
CA TRP A 37 -3.74 1.57 -7.96
C TRP A 37 -3.03 0.30 -8.46
N GLU A 38 -2.97 0.15 -9.78
CA GLU A 38 -2.41 -1.06 -10.41
C GLU A 38 -0.96 -1.33 -9.97
N ASP A 39 -0.59 -2.62 -9.90
CA ASP A 39 0.81 -3.00 -9.70
C ASP A 39 1.63 -2.60 -10.94
N ARG A 40 2.66 -1.77 -10.73
CA ARG A 40 3.42 -1.14 -11.82
C ARG A 40 4.92 -1.25 -11.61
N LYS A 41 5.67 -1.26 -12.70
CA LYS A 41 7.14 -1.15 -12.64
C LYS A 41 7.54 0.23 -12.10
N LEU A 42 8.49 0.23 -11.18
CA LEU A 42 9.08 1.46 -10.66
C LEU A 42 10.10 2.01 -11.66
N ALA A 43 10.23 3.33 -11.72
CA ALA A 43 11.20 4.01 -12.59
C ALA A 43 12.65 3.63 -12.25
N TYR A 44 12.92 3.33 -10.97
CA TYR A 44 14.18 2.82 -10.47
C TYR A 44 13.92 1.88 -9.27
N PRO A 45 14.86 1.00 -8.90
CA PRO A 45 14.67 0.10 -7.76
C PRO A 45 14.56 0.87 -6.44
N ILE A 46 13.51 0.60 -5.66
CA ILE A 46 13.36 1.12 -4.29
C ILE A 46 13.57 -0.04 -3.32
N ARG A 47 14.61 0.04 -2.48
CA ARG A 47 15.00 -1.07 -1.58
C ARG A 47 15.17 -2.42 -2.30
N GLY A 48 15.68 -2.41 -3.54
CA GLY A 48 15.83 -3.59 -4.38
C GLY A 48 14.55 -4.07 -5.08
N GLN A 49 13.38 -3.51 -4.75
CA GLN A 49 12.12 -3.83 -5.43
C GLN A 49 12.02 -3.08 -6.76
N ARG A 50 11.57 -3.78 -7.81
CA ARG A 50 11.38 -3.21 -9.17
C ARG A 50 9.91 -2.99 -9.53
N LYS A 51 9.00 -3.40 -8.65
CA LYS A 51 7.55 -3.23 -8.76
C LYS A 51 7.02 -2.70 -7.43
N GLY A 52 5.93 -1.96 -7.50
CA GLY A 52 5.21 -1.48 -6.33
C GLY A 52 3.72 -1.46 -6.62
N THR A 53 2.94 -1.80 -5.60
CA THR A 53 1.48 -1.67 -5.62
C THR A 53 1.11 -0.37 -4.92
N TYR A 54 0.40 0.51 -5.61
CA TYR A 54 0.13 1.88 -5.18
C TYR A 54 -1.20 2.02 -4.44
#